data_AF-A0A417RFY0-F1
#
_entry.id   AF-A0A417RFY0-F1
#
_cell.length_a   1.000
_cell.length_b   1.000
_cell.length_c   1.000
_cell.angle_alpha   90.00
_cell.angle_beta   90.00
_cell.angle_gamma   90.00
#
_symmetry.space_group_name_H-M   'P 1'
#
loop_
_entity.id
_entity.type
_entity.pdbx_description
1 polymer ?
#
loop_
_entity_poly.entity_id
_entity_poly.type
_entity_poly.pdbx_seq_one_letter_code
_entity_poly.pdbx_strand_id
1 'polypeptide(L)'
;MTEWRNFMNARTVNISSLVILLALLSLICEGFLYYFLPSPIWSIVFAVLVSLALSHFFLESSFSYSYNVLHAAFMTIGAFIYAVIVYCIQPNPWLHYSFYLVLLVLVNWLTPFLYCSIRDLYDTTPHFEGYRRFFIQMSIVLLVCYILALIKQYYITPIVPPYKEPAFGAQNFVPFMATGNYLESALRNGSDLFPLICYLAEAVCLYIPFGYYICAYFLKWNYIFRLFLYLAFPAAMEISQAVSGLGRGQIDDYTLALLGILIGTLLFHAMNSIFRSFAGRSILSPRNQINLNHFIDSNFPQQ
;
A
#
# COMPACT_ATOMS: atom_id res chain seq x y z
N MET A 1 14.09 31.27 -26.92
CA MET A 1 13.06 30.73 -25.99
C MET A 1 12.49 29.40 -26.48
N THR A 2 12.20 29.26 -27.78
CA THR A 2 11.69 28.02 -28.41
C THR A 2 12.70 26.86 -28.42
N GLU A 3 13.98 27.12 -28.73
CA GLU A 3 15.03 26.08 -28.72
C GLU A 3 15.31 25.53 -27.33
N TRP A 4 15.36 26.39 -26.31
CA TRP A 4 15.48 25.99 -24.90
C TRP A 4 14.32 25.10 -24.45
N ARG A 5 13.09 25.44 -24.86
CA ARG A 5 11.90 24.62 -24.59
C ARG A 5 11.98 23.27 -25.31
N ASN A 6 12.45 23.23 -26.55
CA ASN A 6 12.61 22.00 -27.31
C ASN A 6 13.70 21.09 -26.71
N PHE A 7 14.82 21.67 -26.26
CA PHE A 7 15.89 20.92 -25.58
C PHE A 7 15.42 20.33 -24.24
N MET A 8 14.72 21.12 -23.42
CA MET A 8 14.13 20.64 -22.16
C MET A 8 13.09 19.54 -22.38
N ASN A 9 12.25 19.68 -23.41
CA ASN A 9 11.28 18.65 -23.78
C ASN A 9 11.99 17.36 -24.22
N ALA A 10 13.02 17.45 -25.05
CA ALA A 10 13.79 16.29 -25.50
C ALA A 10 14.46 15.55 -24.32
N ARG A 11 15.07 16.28 -23.38
CA ARG A 11 15.67 15.67 -22.17
C ARG A 11 14.61 14.98 -21.29
N THR A 12 13.46 15.61 -21.11
CA THR A 12 12.33 15.05 -20.32
C THR A 12 11.78 13.77 -20.98
N VAL A 13 11.64 13.77 -22.29
CA VAL A 13 11.20 12.60 -23.07
C VAL A 13 12.23 11.48 -22.97
N ASN A 14 13.53 11.77 -23.08
CA ASN A 14 14.59 10.77 -23.00
C ASN A 14 14.68 10.09 -21.62
N ILE A 15 14.49 10.85 -20.53
CA ILE A 15 14.49 10.26 -19.18
C ILE A 15 13.21 9.45 -18.97
N SER A 16 12.06 9.94 -19.42
CA SER A 16 10.78 9.22 -19.28
C SER A 16 10.77 7.91 -20.07
N SER A 17 11.31 7.89 -21.29
CA SER A 17 11.42 6.68 -22.11
C SER A 17 12.39 5.67 -21.51
N LEU A 18 13.51 6.13 -20.95
CA LEU A 18 14.47 5.28 -20.22
C LEU A 18 13.81 4.63 -19.00
N VAL A 19 13.01 5.39 -18.22
CA VAL A 19 12.27 4.86 -17.07
C VAL A 19 11.34 3.73 -17.49
N ILE A 20 10.56 3.94 -18.55
CA ILE A 20 9.62 2.93 -19.05
C ILE A 20 10.37 1.69 -19.55
N LEU A 21 11.46 1.86 -20.29
CA LEU A 21 12.28 0.77 -20.80
C LEU A 21 12.83 -0.11 -19.67
N LEU A 22 13.44 0.52 -18.65
CA LEU A 22 14.03 -0.19 -17.51
C LEU A 22 12.95 -0.85 -16.64
N ALA A 23 11.81 -0.19 -16.44
CA ALA A 23 10.68 -0.78 -15.72
C ALA A 23 10.12 -2.02 -16.45
N LEU A 24 9.95 -1.94 -17.77
CA LEU A 24 9.46 -3.07 -18.56
C LEU A 24 10.45 -4.24 -18.54
N LEU A 25 11.76 -3.96 -18.64
CA LEU A 25 12.79 -4.98 -18.51
C LEU A 25 12.76 -5.63 -17.10
N SER A 26 12.64 -4.83 -16.04
CA SER A 26 12.52 -5.34 -14.66
C SER A 26 11.30 -6.24 -14.51
N LEU A 27 10.14 -5.83 -15.03
CA LEU A 27 8.90 -6.60 -14.96
C LEU A 27 9.02 -7.96 -15.65
N ILE A 28 9.65 -8.00 -16.83
CA ILE A 28 9.90 -9.25 -17.56
C ILE A 28 10.84 -10.15 -16.76
N CYS A 29 11.92 -9.59 -16.20
CA CYS A 29 12.85 -10.33 -15.36
C CYS A 29 12.18 -10.88 -14.09
N GLU A 30 11.32 -10.09 -13.43
CA GLU A 30 10.56 -10.53 -12.26
C GLU A 30 9.63 -11.71 -12.59
N GLY A 31 8.90 -11.61 -13.70
CA GLY A 31 8.04 -12.70 -14.19
C GLY A 31 8.85 -13.96 -14.52
N PHE A 32 9.99 -13.80 -15.20
CA PHE A 32 10.89 -14.92 -15.49
C PHE A 32 11.40 -15.59 -14.20
N LEU A 33 11.94 -14.81 -13.27
CA LEU A 33 12.46 -15.34 -12.01
C LEU A 33 11.38 -16.01 -11.17
N TYR A 34 10.13 -15.52 -11.23
CA TYR A 34 9.02 -16.08 -10.46
C TYR A 34 8.67 -17.51 -10.90
N TYR A 35 8.64 -17.79 -12.20
CA TYR A 35 8.21 -19.10 -12.72
C TYR A 35 9.35 -20.06 -13.06
N PHE A 36 10.55 -19.56 -13.37
CA PHE A 36 11.66 -20.40 -13.79
C PHE A 36 12.63 -20.77 -12.66
N LEU A 37 12.58 -20.07 -11.51
CA LEU A 37 13.37 -20.46 -10.34
C LEU A 37 12.59 -21.38 -9.39
N PRO A 38 13.28 -22.23 -8.61
CA PRO A 38 12.64 -23.16 -7.69
C PRO A 38 11.79 -22.50 -6.59
N SER A 39 12.05 -21.23 -6.27
CA SER A 39 11.34 -20.49 -5.22
C SER A 39 10.96 -19.08 -5.69
N PRO A 40 9.67 -18.68 -5.57
CA PRO A 40 9.20 -17.33 -5.88
C PRO A 40 9.88 -16.23 -5.06
N ILE A 41 10.50 -16.57 -3.93
CA ILE A 41 11.22 -15.63 -3.05
C ILE A 41 12.33 -14.92 -3.81
N TRP A 42 13.00 -15.59 -4.74
CA TRP A 42 14.07 -14.98 -5.54
C TRP A 42 13.57 -13.84 -6.42
N SER A 43 12.34 -13.94 -6.95
CA SER A 43 11.71 -12.85 -7.70
C SER A 43 11.44 -11.65 -6.80
N ILE A 44 11.01 -11.87 -5.56
CA ILE A 44 10.78 -10.79 -4.58
C ILE A 44 12.09 -10.10 -4.19
N VAL A 45 13.13 -10.87 -3.88
CA VAL A 45 14.46 -10.31 -3.55
C VAL A 45 14.99 -9.48 -4.72
N PHE A 46 14.86 -9.98 -5.94
CA PHE A 46 15.22 -9.24 -7.15
C PHE A 46 14.43 -7.94 -7.28
N ALA A 47 13.09 -8.00 -7.15
CA ALA A 47 12.22 -6.84 -7.23
C ALA A 47 12.62 -5.75 -6.22
N VAL A 48 12.92 -6.11 -4.96
CA VAL A 48 13.42 -5.16 -3.95
C VAL A 48 14.73 -4.51 -4.40
N LEU A 49 15.72 -5.31 -4.79
CA LEU A 49 17.07 -4.81 -5.10
C LEU A 49 17.06 -3.91 -6.34
N VAL A 50 16.41 -4.35 -7.41
CA VAL A 50 16.33 -3.61 -8.67
C VAL A 50 15.47 -2.36 -8.51
N SER A 51 14.32 -2.47 -7.83
CA SER A 51 13.46 -1.32 -7.58
C SER A 51 14.18 -0.26 -6.75
N LEU A 52 14.95 -0.66 -5.74
CA LEU A 52 15.79 0.26 -4.95
C LEU A 52 16.89 0.91 -5.80
N ALA A 53 17.61 0.14 -6.61
CA ALA A 53 18.68 0.65 -7.48
C ALA A 53 18.13 1.64 -8.53
N LEU A 54 17.01 1.29 -9.17
CA LEU A 54 16.33 2.16 -10.14
C LEU A 54 15.78 3.41 -9.46
N SER A 55 15.20 3.29 -8.27
CA SER A 55 14.69 4.44 -7.53
C SER A 55 15.79 5.43 -7.16
N HIS A 56 16.95 4.94 -6.74
CA HIS A 56 18.14 5.75 -6.52
C HIS A 56 18.61 6.42 -7.81
N PHE A 57 18.81 5.64 -8.87
CA PHE A 57 19.28 6.13 -10.15
C PHE A 57 18.38 7.22 -10.73
N PHE A 58 17.07 7.04 -10.74
CA PHE A 58 16.13 8.03 -11.26
C PHE A 58 16.08 9.29 -10.41
N LEU A 59 16.18 9.16 -9.08
CA LEU A 59 16.16 10.32 -8.20
C LEU A 59 17.40 11.19 -8.41
N GLU A 60 18.59 10.59 -8.42
CA GLU A 60 19.87 11.30 -8.59
C GLU A 60 20.06 11.84 -10.02
N SER A 61 19.56 11.14 -11.04
CA SER A 61 19.71 11.58 -12.43
C SER A 61 18.81 12.75 -12.81
N SER A 62 17.65 12.87 -12.14
CA SER A 62 16.61 13.82 -12.50
C SER A 62 16.39 14.95 -11.50
N PHE A 63 16.90 14.80 -10.27
CA PHE A 63 16.62 15.68 -9.13
C PHE A 63 15.11 15.86 -8.85
N SER A 64 14.26 14.91 -9.29
CA SER A 64 12.80 14.98 -9.12
C SER A 64 12.21 13.64 -8.73
N TYR A 65 11.27 13.67 -7.79
CA TYR A 65 10.52 12.47 -7.41
C TYR A 65 9.54 11.99 -8.50
N SER A 66 9.25 12.81 -9.52
CA SER A 66 8.24 12.50 -10.55
C SER A 66 8.56 11.22 -11.35
N TYR A 67 9.85 10.97 -11.63
CA TYR A 67 10.27 9.76 -12.36
C TYR A 67 10.17 8.51 -11.49
N ASN A 68 10.35 8.65 -10.17
CA ASN A 68 10.10 7.58 -9.22
C ASN A 68 8.61 7.21 -9.13
N VAL A 69 7.70 8.19 -9.26
CA VAL A 69 6.26 7.90 -9.44
C VAL A 69 6.02 7.08 -10.69
N LEU A 70 6.60 7.50 -11.83
CA LEU A 70 6.40 6.82 -13.11
C LEU A 70 6.90 5.37 -13.05
N HIS A 71 8.11 5.17 -12.52
CA HIS A 71 8.70 3.85 -12.30
C HIS A 71 7.80 2.98 -11.42
N ALA A 72 7.48 3.44 -10.21
CA ALA A 72 6.68 2.67 -9.26
C ALA A 72 5.26 2.39 -9.78
N ALA A 73 4.62 3.34 -10.45
CA ALA A 73 3.31 3.16 -11.06
C ALA A 73 3.35 2.07 -12.15
N PHE A 74 4.34 2.12 -13.04
CA PHE A 74 4.47 1.14 -14.12
C PHE A 74 4.73 -0.27 -13.57
N MET A 75 5.63 -0.39 -12.58
CA MET A 75 5.93 -1.67 -11.92
C MET A 75 4.73 -2.23 -11.15
N THR A 76 4.07 -1.39 -10.34
CA THR A 76 2.93 -1.81 -9.52
C THR A 76 1.73 -2.20 -10.37
N ILE A 77 1.35 -1.37 -11.35
CA ILE A 77 0.23 -1.63 -12.25
C ILE A 77 0.54 -2.83 -13.15
N GLY A 78 1.76 -2.92 -13.69
CA GLY A 78 2.21 -4.05 -14.50
C GLY A 78 2.13 -5.37 -13.73
N ALA A 79 2.68 -5.41 -12.50
CA ALA A 79 2.62 -6.59 -11.65
C ALA A 79 1.17 -6.93 -11.25
N PHE A 80 0.32 -5.92 -11.03
CA PHE A 80 -1.08 -6.13 -10.68
C PHE A 80 -1.86 -6.71 -11.85
N ILE A 81 -1.73 -6.15 -13.05
CA ILE A 81 -2.33 -6.69 -14.28
C ILE A 81 -1.86 -8.12 -14.50
N TYR A 82 -0.56 -8.37 -14.31
CA TYR A 82 -0.01 -9.71 -14.43
C TYR A 82 -0.63 -10.70 -13.43
N ALA A 83 -0.76 -10.31 -12.15
CA ALA A 83 -1.42 -11.12 -11.13
C ALA A 83 -2.89 -11.41 -11.49
N VAL A 84 -3.62 -10.43 -12.00
CA VAL A 84 -5.01 -10.60 -12.46
C VAL A 84 -5.10 -11.56 -13.65
N ILE A 85 -4.21 -11.44 -14.64
CA ILE A 85 -4.18 -12.34 -15.80
C ILE A 85 -3.93 -13.79 -15.34
N VAL A 86 -2.93 -14.00 -14.48
CA VAL A 86 -2.61 -15.33 -13.94
C VAL A 86 -3.78 -15.90 -13.14
N TYR A 87 -4.51 -15.05 -12.39
CA TYR A 87 -5.71 -15.44 -11.67
C TYR A 87 -6.84 -15.88 -12.62
N CYS A 88 -7.12 -15.10 -13.67
CA CYS A 88 -8.22 -15.37 -14.60
C CYS A 88 -8.00 -16.60 -15.49
N ILE A 89 -6.74 -17.00 -15.73
CA ILE A 89 -6.41 -18.16 -16.58
C ILE A 89 -6.42 -19.48 -15.77
N GLN A 90 -6.66 -19.44 -14.46
CA GLN A 90 -6.75 -20.67 -13.65
C GLN A 90 -7.93 -21.56 -14.08
N PRO A 91 -7.75 -22.90 -14.12
CA PRO A 91 -6.53 -23.65 -13.82
C PRO A 91 -5.58 -23.69 -15.03
N ASN A 92 -4.31 -23.33 -14.82
CA ASN A 92 -3.26 -23.43 -15.83
C ASN A 92 -2.10 -24.30 -15.31
N PRO A 93 -1.55 -25.22 -16.12
CA PRO A 93 -0.47 -26.12 -15.68
C PRO A 93 0.89 -25.44 -15.52
N TRP A 94 1.09 -24.25 -16.08
CA TRP A 94 2.37 -23.55 -16.08
C TRP A 94 2.36 -22.30 -15.20
N LEU A 95 1.24 -21.57 -15.19
CA LEU A 95 1.09 -20.33 -14.44
C LEU A 95 0.16 -20.57 -13.25
N HIS A 96 0.72 -20.68 -12.04
CA HIS A 96 -0.05 -20.82 -10.80
C HIS A 96 -0.15 -19.50 -10.05
N TYR A 97 -1.38 -19.11 -9.74
CA TYR A 97 -1.66 -17.98 -8.86
C TYR A 97 -1.26 -18.33 -7.41
N SER A 98 -0.49 -17.45 -6.78
CA SER A 98 -0.14 -17.59 -5.36
C SER A 98 -0.09 -16.22 -4.67
N PHE A 99 -0.07 -16.23 -3.34
CA PHE A 99 0.08 -15.03 -2.52
C PHE A 99 1.36 -14.22 -2.85
N TYR A 100 2.41 -14.88 -3.35
CA TYR A 100 3.65 -14.21 -3.73
C TYR A 100 3.47 -13.19 -4.88
N LEU A 101 2.47 -13.36 -5.75
CA LEU A 101 2.14 -12.35 -6.78
C LEU A 101 1.59 -11.07 -6.14
N VAL A 102 0.77 -11.19 -5.10
CA VAL A 102 0.28 -10.03 -4.34
C VAL A 102 1.45 -9.34 -3.65
N LEU A 103 2.38 -10.12 -3.08
CA LEU A 103 3.58 -9.59 -2.46
C LEU A 103 4.49 -8.85 -3.46
N LEU A 104 4.61 -9.33 -4.70
CA LEU A 104 5.33 -8.63 -5.77
C LEU A 104 4.71 -7.26 -6.08
N VAL A 105 3.38 -7.18 -6.20
CA VAL A 105 2.68 -5.89 -6.37
C VAL A 105 3.01 -4.93 -5.23
N LEU A 106 2.93 -5.42 -3.98
CA LEU A 106 3.21 -4.61 -2.79
C LEU A 106 4.65 -4.14 -2.74
N VAL A 107 5.62 -5.00 -3.04
CA VAL A 107 7.05 -4.68 -3.01
C VAL A 107 7.42 -3.64 -4.07
N ASN A 108 6.84 -3.75 -5.27
CA ASN A 108 7.05 -2.80 -6.36
C ASN A 108 6.50 -1.40 -6.06
N TRP A 109 5.50 -1.30 -5.19
CA TRP A 109 5.02 -0.02 -4.68
C TRP A 109 5.81 0.46 -3.45
N LEU A 110 6.02 -0.43 -2.48
CA LEU A 110 6.56 -0.11 -1.16
C LEU A 110 8.04 0.28 -1.23
N THR A 111 8.83 -0.37 -2.08
CA THR A 111 10.28 -0.12 -2.15
C THR A 111 10.59 1.30 -2.64
N PRO A 112 10.05 1.79 -3.77
CA PRO A 112 10.23 3.18 -4.18
C PRO A 112 9.66 4.18 -3.17
N PHE A 113 8.52 3.85 -2.56
CA PHE A 113 7.87 4.70 -1.56
C PHE A 113 8.74 4.91 -0.32
N LEU A 114 9.26 3.83 0.26
CA LEU A 114 10.13 3.87 1.43
C LEU A 114 11.46 4.54 1.09
N TYR A 115 12.09 4.16 -0.03
CA TYR A 115 13.35 4.77 -0.46
C TYR A 115 13.23 6.30 -0.59
N CYS A 116 12.22 6.77 -1.32
CA CYS A 116 12.00 8.20 -1.53
C CYS A 116 11.64 8.93 -0.23
N SER A 117 10.89 8.28 0.67
CA SER A 117 10.52 8.85 1.97
C SER A 117 11.72 8.96 2.91
N ILE A 118 12.59 7.95 2.94
CA ILE A 118 13.85 7.98 3.69
C ILE A 118 14.75 9.07 3.11
N ARG A 119 14.85 9.18 1.78
CA ARG A 119 15.66 10.23 1.15
C ARG A 119 15.13 11.62 1.47
N ASP A 120 13.81 11.84 1.42
CA ASP A 120 13.19 13.13 1.79
C ASP A 120 13.34 13.46 3.29
N LEU A 121 13.46 12.44 4.15
CA LEU A 121 13.70 12.61 5.58
C LEU A 121 15.11 13.14 5.87
N TYR A 122 16.12 12.61 5.17
CA TYR A 122 17.53 12.96 5.38
C TYR A 122 18.06 14.09 4.48
N ASP A 123 17.28 14.51 3.48
CA ASP A 123 17.68 15.60 2.60
C ASP A 123 17.46 16.95 3.30
N THR A 124 18.54 17.49 3.88
CA THR A 124 18.59 18.73 4.67
C THR A 124 18.52 20.01 3.83
N THR A 125 18.59 19.88 2.51
CA THR A 125 18.69 20.98 1.53
C THR A 125 17.68 20.69 0.42
N PRO A 126 17.06 21.68 -0.24
CA PRO A 126 16.01 21.41 -1.22
C PRO A 126 16.57 20.92 -2.57
N HIS A 127 17.41 19.86 -2.56
CA HIS A 127 18.00 19.28 -3.76
C HIS A 127 16.95 18.61 -4.64
N PHE A 128 15.96 17.99 -4.02
CA PHE A 128 14.92 17.23 -4.72
C PHE A 128 13.57 17.91 -4.64
N GLU A 129 12.94 18.10 -5.80
CA GLU A 129 11.65 18.76 -5.88
C GLU A 129 10.47 17.78 -5.96
N GLY A 130 9.37 18.14 -5.29
CA GLY A 130 8.06 17.54 -5.53
C GLY A 130 7.64 16.37 -4.63
N TYR A 131 8.27 16.16 -3.47
CA TYR A 131 7.93 15.03 -2.57
C TYR A 131 6.43 14.95 -2.21
N ARG A 132 5.78 16.07 -1.88
CA ARG A 132 4.34 16.09 -1.59
C ARG A 132 3.50 15.55 -2.75
N ARG A 133 3.85 15.92 -3.99
CA ARG A 133 3.17 15.43 -5.20
C ARG A 133 3.44 13.94 -5.39
N PHE A 134 4.67 13.50 -5.19
CA PHE A 134 5.06 12.10 -5.18
C PHE A 134 4.24 11.27 -4.20
N PHE A 135 4.14 11.71 -2.94
CA PHE A 135 3.36 11.01 -1.91
C PHE A 135 1.89 10.83 -2.36
N ILE A 136 1.26 11.91 -2.83
CA ILE A 136 -0.14 11.87 -3.28
C ILE A 136 -0.30 10.91 -4.47
N GLN A 137 0.58 10.98 -5.46
CA GLN A 137 0.50 10.12 -6.64
C GLN A 137 0.74 8.64 -6.31
N MET A 138 1.74 8.34 -5.48
CA MET A 138 1.99 6.99 -4.97
C MET A 138 0.79 6.45 -4.18
N SER A 139 0.15 7.31 -3.40
CA SER A 139 -1.04 6.96 -2.64
C SER A 139 -2.22 6.62 -3.55
N ILE A 140 -2.43 7.39 -4.62
CA ILE A 140 -3.46 7.10 -5.63
C ILE A 140 -3.22 5.75 -6.29
N VAL A 141 -1.98 5.43 -6.69
CA VAL A 141 -1.64 4.13 -7.28
C VAL A 141 -2.01 2.99 -6.33
N LEU A 142 -1.59 3.06 -5.06
CA LEU A 142 -1.94 2.02 -4.09
C LEU A 142 -3.44 1.93 -3.85
N LEU A 143 -4.13 3.07 -3.72
CA LEU A 143 -5.57 3.11 -3.47
C LEU A 143 -6.37 2.46 -4.60
N VAL A 144 -5.96 2.65 -5.86
CA VAL A 144 -6.60 1.98 -7.01
C VAL A 144 -6.41 0.46 -6.92
N CYS A 145 -5.18 -0.02 -6.71
CA CYS A 145 -4.92 -1.45 -6.52
C CYS A 145 -5.68 -2.02 -5.31
N TYR A 146 -5.76 -1.25 -4.22
CA TYR A 146 -6.45 -1.61 -3.00
C TYR A 146 -7.97 -1.73 -3.19
N ILE A 147 -8.61 -0.80 -3.90
CA ILE A 147 -10.05 -0.89 -4.21
C ILE A 147 -10.35 -2.15 -5.02
N LEU A 148 -9.50 -2.48 -6.00
CA LEU A 148 -9.67 -3.71 -6.78
C LEU A 148 -9.44 -4.96 -5.93
N ALA A 149 -8.47 -4.93 -5.01
CA ALA A 149 -8.26 -6.00 -4.05
C ALA A 149 -9.46 -6.17 -3.11
N LEU A 150 -10.06 -5.08 -2.62
CA LEU A 150 -11.30 -5.13 -1.83
C LEU A 150 -12.43 -5.77 -2.62
N ILE A 151 -12.66 -5.34 -3.88
CA ILE A 151 -13.72 -5.92 -4.71
C ILE A 151 -13.51 -7.42 -4.88
N LYS A 152 -12.29 -7.84 -5.23
CA LYS A 152 -11.94 -9.26 -5.38
C LYS A 152 -12.19 -10.01 -4.08
N GLN A 153 -11.73 -9.47 -2.95
CA GLN A 153 -11.78 -10.16 -1.66
C GLN A 153 -13.17 -10.12 -1.01
N TYR A 154 -14.04 -9.17 -1.36
CA TYR A 154 -15.38 -9.08 -0.79
C TYR A 154 -16.44 -9.80 -1.63
N TYR A 155 -16.27 -9.84 -2.96
CA TYR A 155 -17.33 -10.28 -3.88
C TYR A 155 -16.96 -11.46 -4.78
N ILE A 156 -15.67 -11.73 -5.02
CA ILE A 156 -15.24 -12.78 -5.96
C ILE A 156 -14.70 -14.00 -5.20
N THR A 157 -13.72 -13.78 -4.32
CA THR A 157 -13.16 -14.80 -3.43
C THR A 157 -13.10 -14.25 -2.01
N PRO A 158 -14.18 -14.39 -1.23
CA PRO A 158 -14.22 -14.02 0.18
C PRO A 158 -13.07 -14.62 0.99
N ILE A 159 -12.55 -13.87 1.98
CA ILE A 159 -11.73 -14.49 3.03
C ILE A 159 -12.65 -15.44 3.80
N VAL A 160 -12.32 -16.74 3.79
CA VAL A 160 -13.12 -17.76 4.48
C VAL A 160 -12.38 -18.20 5.74
N PRO A 161 -13.02 -18.15 6.92
CA PRO A 161 -12.41 -18.67 8.14
C PRO A 161 -12.28 -20.20 8.05
N PRO A 162 -11.32 -20.80 8.78
CA PRO A 162 -11.10 -22.25 8.77
C PRO A 162 -12.14 -23.05 9.57
N TYR A 163 -13.18 -22.41 10.09
CA TYR A 163 -14.25 -23.02 10.88
C TYR A 163 -15.60 -22.98 10.15
N LYS A 164 -16.48 -23.92 10.52
CA LYS A 164 -17.82 -24.03 9.93
C LYS A 164 -18.61 -22.74 10.12
N GLU A 165 -19.25 -22.31 9.05
CA GLU A 165 -20.13 -21.16 9.06
C GLU A 165 -21.33 -21.41 9.99
N PRO A 166 -21.74 -20.43 10.81
CA PRO A 166 -23.03 -20.49 11.48
C PRO A 166 -24.14 -20.51 10.41
N ALA A 167 -25.26 -21.17 10.71
CA ALA A 167 -26.38 -21.30 9.78
C ALA A 167 -26.83 -19.91 9.26
N PHE A 168 -27.28 -19.84 8.01
CA PHE A 168 -27.77 -18.60 7.40
C PHE A 168 -28.82 -17.93 8.31
N GLY A 169 -28.56 -16.69 8.74
CA GLY A 169 -29.39 -15.93 9.69
C GLY A 169 -28.95 -15.99 11.16
N ALA A 170 -28.00 -16.85 11.54
CA ALA A 170 -27.41 -16.85 12.87
C ALA A 170 -26.33 -15.76 12.98
N GLN A 171 -26.76 -14.57 13.38
CA GLN A 171 -25.87 -13.44 13.63
C GLN A 171 -25.14 -13.64 14.96
N ASN A 172 -23.80 -13.72 14.91
CA ASN A 172 -22.98 -13.72 16.11
C ASN A 172 -22.54 -12.28 16.43
N PHE A 173 -23.03 -11.75 17.55
CA PHE A 173 -22.70 -10.43 18.05
C PHE A 173 -21.63 -10.44 19.14
N VAL A 174 -21.13 -11.60 19.54
CA VAL A 174 -20.04 -11.72 20.52
C VAL A 174 -18.70 -11.77 19.77
N PRO A 175 -17.84 -10.73 19.92
CA PRO A 175 -16.54 -10.70 19.25
C PRO A 175 -15.67 -11.88 19.64
N PHE A 176 -15.03 -12.46 18.63
CA PHE A 176 -14.11 -13.59 18.71
C PHE A 176 -14.71 -14.88 19.27
N MET A 177 -16.04 -15.02 19.37
CA MET A 177 -16.64 -16.25 19.90
C MET A 177 -16.38 -17.45 18.97
N ALA A 178 -16.59 -17.27 17.65
CA ALA A 178 -16.35 -18.33 16.68
C ALA A 178 -14.85 -18.63 16.57
N THR A 179 -14.04 -17.57 16.50
CA THR A 179 -12.58 -17.64 16.50
C THR A 179 -12.02 -18.38 17.74
N GLY A 180 -12.53 -18.04 18.93
CA GLY A 180 -12.10 -18.60 20.21
C GLY A 180 -12.49 -20.07 20.38
N ASN A 181 -13.72 -20.43 20.00
CA ASN A 181 -14.17 -21.83 20.01
C ASN A 181 -13.33 -22.70 19.07
N TYR A 182 -12.98 -22.18 17.90
CA TYR A 182 -12.10 -22.88 16.97
C TYR A 182 -10.69 -23.02 17.55
N LEU A 183 -10.13 -21.96 18.14
CA LEU A 183 -8.82 -21.99 18.79
C LEU A 183 -8.77 -23.03 19.91
N GLU A 184 -9.78 -23.06 20.78
CA GLU A 184 -9.87 -24.04 21.87
C GLU A 184 -9.95 -25.47 21.33
N SER A 185 -10.79 -25.71 20.32
CA SER A 185 -10.91 -27.03 19.67
C SER A 185 -9.60 -27.45 19.00
N ALA A 186 -8.94 -26.55 18.29
CA ALA A 186 -7.67 -26.81 17.63
C ALA A 186 -6.56 -27.15 18.64
N LEU A 187 -6.48 -26.41 19.75
CA LEU A 187 -5.53 -26.69 20.84
C LEU A 187 -5.80 -28.03 21.52
N ARG A 188 -7.07 -28.36 21.80
CA ARG A 188 -7.46 -29.63 22.41
C ARG A 188 -7.17 -30.84 21.50
N ASN A 189 -7.36 -30.67 20.19
CA ASN A 189 -7.20 -31.73 19.20
C ASN A 189 -5.81 -31.78 18.55
N GLY A 190 -4.89 -30.88 18.93
CA GLY A 190 -3.56 -30.78 18.31
C GLY A 190 -3.59 -30.42 16.82
N SER A 191 -4.61 -29.67 16.39
CA SER A 191 -4.78 -29.24 14.99
C SER A 191 -3.86 -28.07 14.64
N ASP A 192 -3.49 -27.96 13.37
CA ASP A 192 -2.65 -26.87 12.88
C ASP A 192 -3.39 -25.52 12.95
N LEU A 193 -2.74 -24.51 13.55
CA LEU A 193 -3.26 -23.15 13.70
C LEU A 193 -2.89 -22.24 12.52
N PHE A 194 -2.02 -22.68 11.63
CA PHE A 194 -1.56 -21.88 10.49
C PHE A 194 -2.71 -21.31 9.65
N PRO A 195 -3.78 -22.06 9.29
CA PRO A 195 -4.90 -21.51 8.52
C PRO A 195 -5.63 -20.37 9.25
N LEU A 196 -5.76 -20.46 10.58
CA LEU A 196 -6.36 -19.41 11.38
C LEU A 196 -5.49 -18.16 11.41
N ILE A 197 -4.18 -18.32 11.58
CA ILE A 197 -3.23 -17.20 11.57
C ILE A 197 -3.27 -16.49 10.21
N CYS A 198 -3.28 -17.24 9.11
CA CYS A 198 -3.41 -16.67 7.77
C CYS A 198 -4.72 -15.88 7.59
N TYR A 199 -5.85 -16.46 8.01
CA TYR A 199 -7.16 -15.78 7.97
C TYR A 199 -7.15 -14.45 8.75
N LEU A 200 -6.69 -14.48 10.01
CA LEU A 200 -6.63 -13.29 10.86
C LEU A 200 -5.68 -12.24 10.26
N ALA A 201 -4.52 -12.66 9.77
CA ALA A 201 -3.54 -11.76 9.16
C ALA A 201 -4.08 -11.12 7.87
N GLU A 202 -4.74 -11.88 7.00
CA GLU A 202 -5.31 -11.37 5.76
C GLU A 202 -6.44 -10.37 6.05
N ALA A 203 -7.35 -10.71 6.97
CA ALA A 203 -8.47 -9.85 7.37
C ALA A 203 -7.98 -8.51 7.96
N VAL A 204 -6.99 -8.56 8.85
CA VAL A 204 -6.40 -7.35 9.46
C VAL A 204 -5.63 -6.53 8.43
N CYS A 205 -4.76 -7.16 7.64
CA CYS A 205 -3.91 -6.48 6.67
C CYS A 205 -4.71 -5.75 5.60
N LEU A 206 -5.87 -6.29 5.21
CA LEU A 206 -6.75 -5.66 4.22
C LEU A 206 -7.19 -4.26 4.66
N TYR A 207 -7.38 -4.00 5.95
CA TYR A 207 -7.88 -2.71 6.44
C TYR A 207 -6.79 -1.69 6.83
N ILE A 208 -5.51 -2.08 6.81
CA ILE A 208 -4.38 -1.20 7.12
C ILE A 208 -4.33 0.04 6.20
N PRO A 209 -4.42 -0.08 4.86
CA PRO A 209 -4.37 1.09 3.98
C PRO A 209 -5.46 2.11 4.30
N PHE A 210 -6.67 1.64 4.62
CA PHE A 210 -7.79 2.51 4.94
C PHE A 210 -7.53 3.35 6.20
N GLY A 211 -7.08 2.71 7.29
CA GLY A 211 -6.72 3.42 8.52
C GLY A 211 -5.62 4.46 8.32
N TYR A 212 -4.58 4.10 7.56
CA TYR A 212 -3.48 5.00 7.24
C TYR A 212 -3.95 6.23 6.44
N TYR A 213 -4.74 6.03 5.39
CA TYR A 213 -5.15 7.10 4.48
C TYR A 213 -6.21 8.03 5.06
N ILE A 214 -7.09 7.56 5.96
CA ILE A 214 -7.97 8.48 6.69
C ILE A 214 -7.13 9.52 7.44
N CYS A 215 -6.08 9.08 8.16
CA CYS A 215 -5.23 10.01 8.87
C CYS A 215 -4.47 10.94 7.91
N ALA A 216 -3.94 10.40 6.80
CA ALA A 216 -3.19 11.20 5.85
C ALA A 216 -4.02 12.31 5.20
N TYR A 217 -5.23 12.01 4.72
CA TYR A 217 -6.05 12.97 3.97
C TYR A 217 -6.94 13.85 4.86
N PHE A 218 -7.40 13.33 6.00
CA PHE A 218 -8.30 14.04 6.92
C PHE A 218 -7.60 14.55 8.17
N LEU A 219 -6.26 14.71 8.15
CA LEU A 219 -5.49 15.22 9.29
C LEU A 219 -5.99 16.56 9.83
N LYS A 220 -6.49 17.43 8.94
CA LYS A 220 -7.01 18.76 9.27
C LYS A 220 -8.46 18.75 9.76
N TRP A 221 -9.15 17.62 9.67
CA TRP A 221 -10.55 17.50 10.07
C TRP A 221 -10.68 17.07 11.53
N ASN A 222 -11.83 17.38 12.12
CA ASN A 222 -12.11 17.07 13.52
C ASN A 222 -12.00 15.56 13.81
N TYR A 223 -11.54 15.22 15.01
CA TYR A 223 -11.37 13.83 15.43
C TYR A 223 -12.67 13.01 15.33
N ILE A 224 -13.82 13.61 15.68
CA ILE A 224 -15.13 12.96 15.62
C ILE A 224 -15.45 12.49 14.18
N PHE A 225 -15.12 13.31 13.18
CA PHE A 225 -15.36 12.95 11.78
C PHE A 225 -14.51 11.74 11.36
N ARG A 226 -13.24 11.70 11.75
CA ARG A 226 -12.37 10.54 11.50
C ARG A 226 -12.86 9.29 12.22
N LEU A 227 -13.29 9.43 13.47
CA LEU A 227 -13.89 8.35 14.25
C LEU A 227 -15.12 7.77 13.55
N PHE A 228 -16.00 8.63 13.03
CA PHE A 228 -17.13 8.20 12.24
C PHE A 228 -16.68 7.40 11.01
N LEU A 229 -15.67 7.86 10.25
CA LEU A 229 -15.15 7.13 9.09
C LEU A 229 -14.55 5.76 9.45
N TYR A 230 -13.82 5.67 10.57
CA TYR A 230 -13.25 4.41 11.05
C TYR A 230 -14.32 3.36 11.34
N LEU A 231 -15.47 3.78 11.86
CA LEU A 231 -16.58 2.89 12.21
C LEU A 231 -17.50 2.61 11.02
N ALA A 232 -17.78 3.62 10.21
CA ALA A 232 -18.76 3.57 9.13
C ALA A 232 -18.29 2.70 7.96
N PHE A 233 -17.01 2.73 7.61
CA PHE A 233 -16.52 1.98 6.44
C PHE A 233 -16.56 0.47 6.64
N PRO A 234 -15.99 -0.13 7.71
CA PRO A 234 -16.15 -1.56 7.96
C PRO A 234 -17.63 -1.97 8.07
N ALA A 235 -18.47 -1.14 8.71
CA ALA A 235 -19.90 -1.41 8.81
C ALA A 235 -20.58 -1.43 7.44
N ALA A 236 -20.23 -0.48 6.56
CA ALA A 236 -20.73 -0.44 5.20
C ALA A 236 -20.29 -1.66 4.38
N MET A 237 -19.06 -2.15 4.59
CA MET A 237 -18.57 -3.37 3.94
C MET A 237 -19.33 -4.61 4.42
N GLU A 238 -19.55 -4.75 5.73
CA GLU A 238 -20.37 -5.85 6.29
C GLU A 238 -21.82 -5.82 5.78
N ILE A 239 -22.44 -4.64 5.80
CA ILE A 239 -23.81 -4.46 5.31
C ILE A 239 -23.88 -4.78 3.81
N SER A 240 -22.90 -4.34 3.03
CA SER A 240 -22.90 -4.58 1.58
C SER A 240 -22.76 -6.07 1.25
N GLN A 241 -21.96 -6.84 2.01
CA GLN A 241 -21.91 -8.29 1.86
C GLN A 241 -23.21 -8.95 2.27
N ALA A 242 -23.79 -8.53 3.41
CA ALA A 242 -25.06 -9.08 3.89
C ALA A 242 -26.19 -8.88 2.87
N VAL A 243 -26.30 -7.69 2.28
CA VAL A 243 -27.27 -7.38 1.21
C VAL A 243 -26.98 -8.19 -0.06
N SER A 244 -25.72 -8.44 -0.37
CA SER A 244 -25.32 -9.24 -1.54
C SER A 244 -25.53 -10.75 -1.36
N GLY A 245 -25.99 -11.19 -0.17
CA GLY A 245 -26.13 -12.61 0.18
C GLY A 245 -24.81 -13.36 0.33
N LEU A 246 -23.68 -12.64 0.32
CA LEU A 246 -22.32 -13.16 0.50
C LEU A 246 -21.84 -13.00 1.94
N GLY A 247 -22.48 -12.11 2.70
CA GLY A 247 -22.06 -11.72 4.04
C GLY A 247 -22.56 -12.67 5.11
N ARG A 248 -21.65 -12.97 6.04
CA ARG A 248 -21.92 -13.84 7.19
C ARG A 248 -22.50 -13.07 8.38
N GLY A 249 -22.47 -11.73 8.34
CA GLY A 249 -22.96 -10.86 9.42
C GLY A 249 -22.28 -11.15 10.76
N GLN A 250 -20.97 -11.39 10.73
CA GLN A 250 -20.19 -11.75 11.91
C GLN A 250 -19.49 -10.50 12.45
N ILE A 251 -19.68 -10.23 13.74
CA ILE A 251 -18.99 -9.12 14.40
C ILE A 251 -17.45 -9.32 14.42
N ASP A 252 -16.98 -10.56 14.26
CA ASP A 252 -15.55 -10.90 14.20
C ASP A 252 -14.87 -10.19 13.03
N ASP A 253 -15.47 -10.23 11.83
CA ASP A 253 -14.92 -9.57 10.63
C ASP A 253 -14.86 -8.04 10.81
N TYR A 254 -15.90 -7.45 11.39
CA TYR A 254 -15.91 -6.04 11.78
C TYR A 254 -14.81 -5.70 12.80
N THR A 255 -14.60 -6.56 13.79
CA THR A 255 -13.59 -6.35 14.84
C THR A 255 -12.17 -6.45 14.27
N LEU A 256 -11.91 -7.41 13.38
CA LEU A 256 -10.64 -7.55 12.67
C LEU A 256 -10.38 -6.35 11.76
N ALA A 257 -11.41 -5.83 11.10
CA ALA A 257 -11.31 -4.61 10.30
C ALA A 257 -10.92 -3.40 11.15
N LEU A 258 -11.54 -3.22 12.32
CA LEU A 258 -11.16 -2.15 13.26
C LEU A 258 -9.71 -2.28 13.74
N LEU A 259 -9.23 -3.50 13.96
CA LEU A 259 -7.83 -3.76 14.33
C LEU A 259 -6.88 -3.35 13.19
N GLY A 260 -7.20 -3.69 11.94
CA GLY A 260 -6.44 -3.23 10.77
C GLY A 260 -6.41 -1.71 10.64
N ILE A 261 -7.56 -1.05 10.87
CA ILE A 261 -7.66 0.42 10.86
C ILE A 261 -6.78 1.05 11.95
N LEU A 262 -6.79 0.47 13.15
CA LEU A 262 -5.94 0.92 14.26
C LEU A 262 -4.46 0.82 13.88
N ILE A 263 -4.02 -0.31 13.34
CA ILE A 263 -2.63 -0.49 12.87
C ILE A 263 -2.28 0.55 11.81
N GLY A 264 -3.13 0.75 10.79
CA GLY A 264 -2.91 1.76 9.76
C GLY A 264 -2.79 3.18 10.32
N THR A 265 -3.64 3.51 11.30
CA THR A 265 -3.61 4.80 12.01
C THR A 265 -2.29 4.99 12.76
N LEU A 266 -1.84 3.96 13.48
CA LEU A 266 -0.57 3.96 14.20
C LEU A 266 0.62 4.10 13.25
N LEU A 267 0.61 3.43 12.10
CA LEU A 267 1.67 3.54 11.09
C LEU A 267 1.78 4.97 10.55
N PHE A 268 0.65 5.63 10.27
CA PHE A 268 0.68 7.03 9.84
C PHE A 268 1.27 7.94 10.93
N HIS A 269 0.84 7.77 12.18
CA HIS A 269 1.35 8.56 13.29
C HIS A 269 2.83 8.31 13.56
N ALA A 270 3.30 7.06 13.49
CA ALA A 270 4.70 6.71 13.61
C ALA A 270 5.55 7.39 12.52
N MET A 271 5.15 7.25 11.26
CA MET A 271 5.84 7.87 10.14
C MET A 271 5.84 9.41 10.26
N ASN A 272 4.69 10.02 10.56
CA ASN A 272 4.62 11.47 10.73
C ASN A 272 5.41 11.96 11.96
N SER A 273 5.51 11.15 13.03
CA SER A 273 6.37 11.45 14.18
C SER A 273 7.84 11.43 13.79
N ILE A 274 8.28 10.43 13.02
CA ILE A 274 9.65 10.35 12.51
C ILE A 274 9.97 11.61 11.68
N PHE A 275 9.08 12.02 10.78
CA PHE A 275 9.25 13.25 10.00
C PHE A 275 9.34 14.51 10.87
N ARG A 276 8.53 14.62 11.93
CA ARG A 276 8.59 15.75 12.86
C ARG A 276 9.90 15.76 13.66
N SER A 277 10.38 14.61 14.10
CA SER A 277 11.60 14.50 14.90
C SER A 277 12.87 14.77 14.09
N PHE A 278 12.96 14.29 12.85
CA PHE A 278 14.17 14.42 12.04
C PHE A 278 14.17 15.64 11.11
N ALA A 279 13.02 15.96 10.50
CA ALA A 279 12.91 17.03 9.49
C ALA A 279 12.18 18.28 10.02
N GLY A 280 11.76 18.30 11.28
CA GLY A 280 11.06 19.44 11.91
C GLY A 280 9.68 19.74 11.32
N ARG A 281 9.13 18.83 10.50
CA ARG A 281 7.92 19.09 9.70
C ARG A 281 7.01 17.88 9.59
N SER A 282 5.74 18.09 9.24
CA SER A 282 4.85 16.98 8.91
C SER A 282 5.17 16.43 7.52
N ILE A 283 4.94 15.13 7.31
CA ILE A 283 5.26 14.47 6.03
C ILE A 283 4.59 15.13 4.82
N LEU A 284 3.38 15.68 5.00
CA LEU A 284 2.60 16.33 3.94
C LEU A 284 2.85 17.84 3.82
N SER A 285 3.66 18.44 4.71
CA SER A 285 3.91 19.87 4.65
C SER A 285 4.85 20.23 3.49
N PRO A 286 4.55 21.30 2.74
CA PRO A 286 5.44 21.77 1.68
C PRO A 286 6.72 22.35 2.29
N ARG A 287 7.88 21.92 1.78
CA ARG A 287 9.20 22.42 2.21
C ARG A 287 9.32 23.95 2.11
N ASN A 288 8.71 24.57 1.09
CA ASN A 288 8.82 26.01 0.83
C ASN A 288 8.22 26.91 1.93
N GLN A 289 7.35 26.40 2.81
CA GLN A 289 6.80 27.19 3.92
C GLN A 289 7.80 27.38 5.08
N ILE A 290 8.73 26.45 5.28
CA ILE A 290 9.67 26.48 6.41
C ILE A 290 10.79 27.49 6.12
N ASN A 291 11.31 27.51 4.88
CA ASN A 291 12.31 28.50 4.47
C ASN A 291 11.77 29.93 4.53
N LEU A 292 10.50 30.16 4.22
CA LEU A 292 9.94 31.51 4.28
C LEU A 292 9.85 32.03 5.72
N ASN A 293 9.36 31.21 6.65
CA ASN A 293 9.27 31.60 8.05
C ASN A 293 10.66 31.80 8.66
N HIS A 294 11.60 30.89 8.40
CA HIS A 294 12.96 31.02 8.91
C HIS A 294 13.73 32.21 8.28
N PHE A 295 13.43 32.57 7.04
CA PHE A 295 13.99 33.74 6.35
C PHE A 295 13.33 35.05 6.80
N ILE A 296 12.03 35.03 7.13
CA ILE A 296 11.33 36.16 7.73
C ILE A 296 11.84 36.38 9.15
N ASP A 297 11.96 35.33 9.96
CA ASP A 297 12.45 35.41 11.34
C ASP A 297 13.93 35.82 11.41
N SER A 298 14.75 35.45 10.42
CA SER A 298 16.16 35.87 10.36
C SER A 298 16.35 37.30 9.84
N ASN A 299 15.45 37.80 8.99
CA ASN A 299 15.59 39.12 8.36
C ASN A 299 14.68 40.20 8.97
N PHE A 300 13.66 39.80 9.73
CA PHE A 300 12.73 40.65 10.45
C PHE A 300 12.46 40.07 11.84
N PRO A 301 13.45 40.09 12.75
CA PRO A 301 13.21 39.72 14.13
C PRO A 301 12.08 40.61 14.68
N GLN A 302 11.02 39.98 15.19
CA GLN A 302 9.94 40.71 15.85
C GLN A 302 10.52 41.44 17.06
N GLN A 303 10.49 42.77 17.01
CA GLN A 303 10.80 43.66 18.14
C GLN A 303 9.66 43.65 19.16
#